data_AF-A0A7J6Q6P9-F1
#
_entry.id   AF-A0A7J6Q6P9-F1
#
_cell.length_a   1.000
_cell.length_b   1.000
_cell.length_c   1.000
_cell.angle_alpha   90.00
_cell.angle_beta   90.00
_cell.angle_gamma   90.00
#
_symmetry.space_group_name_H-M   'P 1'
#
loop_
_entity.id
_entity.type
_entity.pdbx_description
1 polymer ?
#
loop_
_entity_poly.entity_id
_entity_poly.type
_entity_poly.pdbx_seq_one_letter_code
_entity_poly.pdbx_strand_id
1 'polypeptide(L)'
;MYSQVQESVTEAFRRFAAMGIEANRPDDFYAEMLKTDQQMGKIRENLADQQKRIEIVEERKRRQAEKKFGKKMQVAAAQARAAQKRENLAEIEKWKESKGEDVSASVEKTLEKVSKKGNQQPGGAEVGTAGHGKGGKGGKGGKGGKGKTNKKRLAKDKKYGHGGPKRALKNNSADSCRDVSSFKASKHSPMGKGKGRGKGKGKGVKKPIKKAGGKH
;
A
#
# COMPACT_ATOMS: atom_id res chain seq x y z
N MET A 1 35.94 1.53 -25.87
CA MET A 1 36.69 0.54 -25.06
C MET A 1 35.91 -0.75 -24.87
N TYR A 2 34.69 -0.76 -24.29
CA TYR A 2 33.94 -2.02 -24.09
C TYR A 2 33.64 -2.79 -25.40
N SER A 3 33.14 -2.13 -26.45
CA SER A 3 32.87 -2.76 -27.78
C SER A 3 34.12 -3.42 -28.38
N GLN A 4 35.23 -2.67 -28.43
CA GLN A 4 36.51 -3.17 -28.94
C GLN A 4 37.05 -4.37 -28.14
N VAL A 5 36.85 -4.40 -26.82
CA VAL A 5 37.20 -5.56 -25.99
C VAL A 5 36.31 -6.76 -26.32
N GLN A 6 35.02 -6.55 -26.53
CA GLN A 6 34.12 -7.64 -26.93
C GLN A 6 34.51 -8.22 -28.31
N GLU A 7 34.77 -7.36 -29.29
CA GLU A 7 35.20 -7.76 -30.63
C GLU A 7 36.52 -8.56 -30.58
N SER A 8 37.54 -8.05 -29.91
CA SER A 8 38.82 -8.75 -29.76
C SER A 8 38.69 -10.10 -29.01
N VAL A 9 37.84 -10.18 -27.99
CA VAL A 9 37.53 -11.45 -27.31
C VAL A 9 36.87 -12.42 -28.30
N THR A 10 35.88 -11.99 -29.07
CA THR A 10 35.24 -12.88 -30.06
C THR A 10 36.21 -13.40 -31.13
N GLU A 11 37.15 -12.56 -31.58
CA GLU A 11 38.21 -12.99 -32.50
C GLU A 11 39.16 -14.01 -31.85
N ALA A 12 39.53 -13.82 -30.58
CA ALA A 12 40.37 -14.75 -29.85
C ALA A 12 39.70 -16.13 -29.71
N PHE A 13 38.40 -16.17 -29.36
CA PHE A 13 37.62 -17.41 -29.30
C PHE A 13 37.57 -18.13 -30.65
N ARG A 14 37.42 -17.40 -31.76
CA ARG A 14 37.46 -17.99 -33.12
C ARG A 14 38.81 -18.66 -33.40
N ARG A 15 39.92 -18.04 -32.99
CA ARG A 15 41.27 -18.60 -33.17
C ARG A 15 41.51 -19.81 -32.27
N PHE A 16 41.08 -19.77 -31.02
CA PHE A 16 41.19 -20.92 -30.11
C PHE A 16 40.40 -22.13 -30.62
N ALA A 17 39.20 -21.92 -31.15
CA ALA A 17 38.41 -22.97 -31.78
C ALA A 17 39.14 -23.60 -32.99
N ALA A 18 39.76 -22.79 -33.85
CA ALA A 18 40.54 -23.29 -34.99
C ALA A 18 41.78 -24.10 -34.57
N MET A 19 42.36 -23.80 -33.41
CA MET A 19 43.48 -24.54 -32.82
C MET A 19 43.04 -25.72 -31.95
N GLY A 20 41.74 -25.94 -31.75
CA GLY A 20 41.22 -27.01 -30.89
C GLY A 20 41.46 -26.78 -29.38
N ILE A 21 41.64 -25.53 -28.95
CA ILE A 21 41.87 -25.18 -27.54
C ILE A 21 40.54 -24.76 -26.90
N GLU A 22 40.17 -25.41 -25.80
CA GLU A 22 39.00 -25.03 -25.00
C GLU A 22 39.30 -23.75 -24.19
N ALA A 23 38.55 -22.68 -24.46
CA ALA A 23 38.73 -21.39 -23.82
C ALA A 23 37.81 -21.17 -22.60
N ASN A 24 36.78 -21.99 -22.44
CA ASN A 24 35.82 -21.87 -21.34
C ASN A 24 36.34 -22.59 -20.09
N ARG A 25 36.15 -21.97 -18.93
CA ARG A 25 36.38 -22.64 -17.65
C ARG A 25 35.25 -23.65 -17.40
N PRO A 26 35.55 -24.94 -17.14
CA PRO A 26 34.53 -25.90 -16.72
C PRO A 26 33.93 -25.54 -15.35
N ASP A 27 32.64 -25.80 -15.16
CA ASP A 27 31.92 -25.49 -13.92
C ASP A 27 32.45 -26.29 -12.71
N ASP A 28 32.85 -27.54 -12.93
CA ASP A 28 33.34 -28.46 -11.89
C ASP A 28 34.84 -28.30 -11.57
N PHE A 29 35.52 -27.33 -12.18
CA PHE A 29 36.94 -27.06 -11.93
C PHE A 29 37.13 -26.03 -10.79
N TYR A 30 37.35 -26.54 -9.58
CA TYR A 30 37.57 -25.76 -8.35
C TYR A 30 39.03 -25.30 -8.21
N ALA A 31 39.41 -24.27 -8.96
CA ALA A 31 40.66 -23.52 -8.75
C ALA A 31 40.42 -22.22 -8.00
N GLU A 32 41.46 -21.68 -7.37
CA GLU A 32 41.40 -20.37 -6.72
C GLU A 32 41.06 -19.27 -7.74
N MET A 33 40.04 -18.46 -7.41
CA MET A 33 39.60 -17.33 -8.23
C MET A 33 40.12 -16.01 -7.66
N LEU A 34 40.26 -15.00 -8.52
CA LEU A 34 40.72 -13.66 -8.13
C LEU A 34 39.89 -13.03 -6.98
N LYS A 35 38.61 -13.41 -6.87
CA LYS A 35 37.73 -13.00 -5.77
C LYS A 35 37.20 -14.22 -5.05
N THR A 36 37.16 -14.17 -3.73
CA THR A 36 36.63 -15.25 -2.91
C THR A 36 35.11 -15.34 -3.03
N ASP A 37 34.56 -16.55 -2.90
CA ASP A 37 33.11 -16.79 -2.96
C ASP A 37 32.33 -16.01 -1.89
N GLN A 38 32.95 -15.79 -0.73
CA GLN A 38 32.37 -14.95 0.32
C GLN A 38 32.19 -13.49 -0.14
N GLN A 39 33.15 -12.95 -0.89
CA GLN A 39 33.03 -11.60 -1.45
C GLN A 39 31.95 -11.56 -2.55
N MET A 40 31.92 -12.56 -3.43
CA MET A 40 30.89 -12.66 -4.47
C MET A 40 29.49 -12.84 -3.89
N GLY A 41 29.35 -13.57 -2.77
CA GLY A 41 28.11 -13.67 -2.00
C GLY A 41 27.60 -12.29 -1.55
N LYS A 42 28.47 -11.46 -0.96
CA LYS A 42 28.13 -10.09 -0.55
C LYS A 42 27.73 -9.21 -1.74
N ILE A 43 28.40 -9.35 -2.89
CA ILE A 43 28.06 -8.60 -4.11
C ILE A 43 26.67 -9.01 -4.61
N ARG A 44 26.37 -10.32 -4.66
CA ARG A 44 25.06 -10.84 -5.06
C ARG A 44 23.94 -10.37 -4.13
N GLU A 45 24.16 -10.40 -2.82
CA GLU A 45 23.22 -9.88 -1.82
C GLU A 45 22.92 -8.39 -2.04
N ASN A 46 23.95 -7.57 -2.28
CA ASN A 46 23.78 -6.15 -2.55
C ASN A 46 22.99 -5.88 -3.83
N LEU A 47 23.23 -6.64 -4.89
CA LEU A 47 22.48 -6.54 -6.15
C LEU A 47 21.00 -6.92 -5.96
N ALA A 48 20.74 -8.03 -5.25
CA ALA A 48 19.37 -8.45 -4.93
C ALA A 48 18.64 -7.40 -4.07
N ASP A 49 19.33 -6.77 -3.12
CA ASP A 49 18.78 -5.70 -2.30
C ASP A 49 18.50 -4.42 -3.12
N GLN A 50 19.33 -4.10 -4.11
CA GLN A 50 19.09 -2.98 -5.02
C GLN A 50 17.87 -3.22 -5.90
N GLN A 51 17.74 -4.42 -6.48
CA GLN A 51 16.57 -4.81 -7.28
C GLN A 51 15.28 -4.68 -6.48
N LYS A 52 15.23 -5.23 -5.25
CA LYS A 52 14.07 -5.09 -4.36
C LYS A 52 13.72 -3.64 -4.03
N ARG A 53 14.73 -2.77 -3.87
CA ARG A 53 14.48 -1.34 -3.61
C ARG A 53 13.85 -0.65 -4.81
N ILE A 54 14.31 -0.98 -6.02
CA ILE A 54 13.75 -0.44 -7.27
C ILE A 54 12.30 -0.90 -7.40
N GLU A 55 12.05 -2.20 -7.24
CA GLU A 55 10.71 -2.80 -7.31
C GLU A 55 9.72 -2.13 -6.33
N ILE A 56 10.10 -1.96 -5.05
CA ILE A 56 9.25 -1.30 -4.04
C ILE A 56 8.91 0.15 -4.44
N VAL A 57 9.86 0.86 -5.06
CA VAL A 57 9.63 2.25 -5.50
C VAL A 57 8.70 2.27 -6.71
N GLU A 58 8.88 1.36 -7.65
CA GLU A 58 8.04 1.23 -8.84
C GLU A 58 6.60 0.85 -8.46
N GLU A 59 6.42 -0.15 -7.60
CA GLU A 59 5.12 -0.53 -7.07
C GLU A 59 4.43 0.64 -6.35
N ARG A 60 5.20 1.42 -5.57
CA ARG A 60 4.66 2.60 -4.88
C ARG A 60 4.18 3.65 -5.90
N LYS A 61 4.95 3.92 -6.95
CA LYS A 61 4.58 4.86 -8.01
C LYS A 61 3.33 4.37 -8.75
N ARG A 62 3.30 3.09 -9.13
CA ARG A 62 2.13 2.45 -9.77
C ARG A 62 0.89 2.57 -8.90
N ARG A 63 0.97 2.20 -7.62
CA ARG A 63 -0.16 2.29 -6.68
C ARG A 63 -0.64 3.72 -6.47
N GLN A 64 0.24 4.71 -6.51
CA GLN A 64 -0.15 6.12 -6.44
C GLN A 64 -0.87 6.58 -7.71
N ALA A 65 -0.41 6.16 -8.89
CA ALA A 65 -1.06 6.43 -10.17
C ALA A 65 -2.46 5.82 -10.23
N GLU A 66 -2.60 4.55 -9.85
CA GLU A 66 -3.90 3.85 -9.78
C GLU A 66 -4.89 4.55 -8.85
N LYS A 67 -4.43 5.02 -7.68
CA LYS A 67 -5.28 5.79 -6.75
C LYS A 67 -5.74 7.13 -7.34
N LYS A 68 -4.85 7.84 -8.05
CA LYS A 68 -5.19 9.11 -8.71
C LYS A 68 -6.19 8.86 -9.85
N PHE A 69 -5.95 7.83 -10.67
CA PHE A 69 -6.83 7.45 -11.76
C PHE A 69 -8.21 7.01 -11.25
N GLY A 70 -8.27 6.15 -10.23
CA GLY A 70 -9.53 5.71 -9.64
C GLY A 70 -10.38 6.87 -9.11
N LYS A 71 -9.75 7.89 -8.51
CA LYS A 71 -10.47 9.11 -8.08
C LYS A 71 -11.02 9.90 -9.27
N LYS A 72 -10.21 10.11 -10.32
CA LYS A 72 -10.64 10.79 -11.55
C LYS A 72 -11.81 10.06 -12.21
N MET A 73 -11.73 8.73 -12.30
CA MET A 73 -12.77 7.89 -12.89
C MET A 73 -14.08 7.96 -12.11
N GLN A 74 -14.04 7.98 -10.77
CA GLN A 74 -15.25 8.16 -9.95
C GLN A 74 -15.92 9.52 -10.19
N VAL A 75 -15.14 10.60 -10.25
CA VAL A 75 -15.65 11.95 -10.53
C VAL A 75 -16.23 12.03 -11.94
N ALA A 76 -15.50 11.53 -12.95
CA ALA A 76 -15.95 11.51 -14.33
C ALA A 76 -17.25 10.69 -14.49
N ALA A 77 -17.36 9.53 -13.83
CA ALA A 77 -18.58 8.73 -13.84
C ALA A 77 -19.77 9.46 -13.18
N ALA A 78 -19.54 10.21 -12.10
CA ALA A 78 -20.59 11.02 -11.48
C ALA A 78 -21.06 12.17 -12.39
N GLN A 79 -20.12 12.85 -13.05
CA GLN A 79 -20.41 13.92 -14.01
C GLN A 79 -21.15 13.38 -15.24
N ALA A 80 -20.72 12.26 -15.81
CA ALA A 80 -21.39 11.61 -16.94
C ALA A 80 -22.83 11.21 -16.59
N ARG A 81 -23.06 10.63 -15.40
CA ARG A 81 -24.42 10.33 -14.92
C ARG A 81 -25.28 11.59 -14.74
N ALA A 82 -24.70 12.68 -14.27
CA ALA A 82 -25.42 13.95 -14.12
C ALA A 82 -25.76 14.57 -15.48
N ALA A 83 -24.85 14.50 -16.46
CA ALA A 83 -25.07 14.95 -17.83
C ALA A 83 -26.19 14.14 -18.50
N GLN A 84 -26.12 12.81 -18.43
CA GLN A 84 -27.18 11.91 -18.94
C GLN A 84 -28.55 12.23 -18.32
N LYS A 85 -28.61 12.48 -17.00
CA LYS A 85 -29.86 12.88 -16.36
C LYS A 85 -30.41 14.21 -16.90
N ARG A 86 -29.53 15.19 -17.17
CA ARG A 86 -29.93 16.48 -17.74
C ARG A 86 -30.41 16.35 -19.18
N GLU A 87 -29.70 15.57 -20.00
CA GLU A 87 -30.10 15.26 -21.38
C GLU A 87 -31.47 14.57 -21.41
N ASN A 88 -31.65 13.52 -20.61
CA ASN A 88 -32.94 12.82 -20.51
C ASN A 88 -34.08 13.73 -20.05
N LEU A 89 -33.84 14.62 -19.08
CA LEU A 89 -34.87 15.57 -18.63
C LEU A 89 -35.22 16.59 -19.71
N ALA A 90 -34.22 17.11 -20.44
CA ALA A 90 -34.44 18.04 -21.55
C ALA A 90 -35.20 17.37 -22.72
N GLU A 91 -34.94 16.09 -23.00
CA GLU A 91 -35.70 15.31 -23.98
C GLU A 91 -37.17 15.12 -23.54
N ILE A 92 -37.40 14.85 -22.26
CA ILE A 92 -38.76 14.74 -21.69
C ILE A 92 -39.49 16.07 -21.76
N GLU A 93 -38.84 17.19 -21.42
CA GLU A 93 -39.43 18.53 -21.51
C GLU A 93 -39.81 18.87 -22.96
N LYS A 94 -38.89 18.69 -23.91
CA LYS A 94 -39.18 18.86 -25.34
C LYS A 94 -40.33 17.97 -25.81
N TRP A 95 -40.38 16.72 -25.35
CA TRP A 95 -41.47 15.81 -25.68
C TRP A 95 -42.81 16.30 -25.11
N LYS A 96 -42.84 16.79 -23.86
CA LYS A 96 -44.03 17.38 -23.24
C LYS A 96 -44.53 18.60 -24.00
N GLU A 97 -43.62 19.52 -24.37
CA GLU A 97 -43.94 20.72 -25.16
C GLU A 97 -44.51 20.36 -26.54
N SER A 98 -43.92 19.37 -27.22
CA SER A 98 -44.36 18.94 -28.55
C SER A 98 -45.73 18.23 -28.58
N LYS A 99 -46.22 17.73 -27.44
CA LYS A 99 -47.45 16.93 -27.38
C LYS A 99 -48.70 17.69 -26.95
N GLY A 100 -48.57 18.94 -26.52
CA GLY A 100 -49.67 19.69 -25.93
C GLY A 100 -50.05 19.13 -24.56
N GLU A 101 -50.36 20.03 -23.64
CA GLU A 101 -50.43 19.80 -22.20
C GLU A 101 -51.57 18.86 -21.79
N ASP A 102 -51.25 17.70 -21.17
CA ASP A 102 -51.97 17.05 -20.03
C ASP A 102 -51.45 15.62 -19.72
N VAL A 103 -50.13 15.45 -19.54
CA VAL A 103 -49.54 14.16 -19.10
C VAL A 103 -48.87 14.26 -17.72
N SER A 104 -48.76 15.47 -17.16
CA SER A 104 -48.16 15.73 -15.83
C SER A 104 -48.90 14.96 -14.72
N ALA A 105 -50.24 14.98 -14.75
CA ALA A 105 -51.10 14.26 -13.79
C ALA A 105 -50.97 12.73 -13.87
N SER A 106 -50.62 12.18 -15.03
CA SER A 106 -50.43 10.73 -15.19
C SER A 106 -49.05 10.28 -14.69
N VAL A 107 -48.00 11.08 -14.93
CA VAL A 107 -46.62 10.74 -14.54
C VAL A 107 -46.43 10.82 -13.02
N GLU A 108 -46.96 11.85 -12.34
CA GLU A 108 -46.92 11.94 -10.87
C GLU A 108 -47.66 10.77 -10.21
N LYS A 109 -48.83 10.40 -10.75
CA LYS A 109 -49.62 9.26 -10.26
C LYS A 109 -48.93 7.91 -10.48
N THR A 110 -48.13 7.77 -11.54
CA THR A 110 -47.30 6.57 -11.76
C THR A 110 -46.04 6.55 -10.88
N LEU A 111 -45.38 7.68 -10.66
CA LEU A 111 -44.18 7.77 -9.83
C LEU A 111 -44.52 7.53 -8.35
N GLU A 112 -45.66 8.00 -7.88
CA GLU A 112 -46.15 7.76 -6.52
C GLU A 112 -46.55 6.29 -6.29
N LYS A 113 -47.09 5.61 -7.32
CA LYS A 113 -47.38 4.17 -7.28
C LYS A 113 -46.12 3.30 -7.25
N VAL A 114 -45.05 3.70 -7.93
CA VAL A 114 -43.76 2.98 -7.91
C VAL A 114 -43.02 3.21 -6.59
N SER A 115 -43.05 4.43 -6.05
CA SER A 115 -42.44 4.76 -4.76
C SER A 115 -43.11 4.01 -3.59
N LYS A 116 -44.43 3.83 -3.61
CA LYS A 116 -45.17 3.03 -2.60
C LYS A 116 -44.99 1.50 -2.75
N LYS A 117 -44.60 0.99 -3.93
CA LYS A 117 -44.31 -0.44 -4.16
C LYS A 117 -42.86 -0.85 -3.83
N GLY A 118 -41.94 0.10 -3.62
CA GLY A 118 -40.54 -0.19 -3.28
C GLY A 118 -40.28 -0.69 -1.86
N ASN A 119 -41.32 -0.82 -1.00
CA ASN A 119 -41.18 -1.28 0.38
C ASN A 119 -41.66 -2.74 0.61
N GLN A 120 -41.92 -3.50 -0.45
CA GLN A 120 -42.10 -4.95 -0.37
C GLN A 120 -41.05 -5.64 -1.23
N GLN A 121 -40.03 -6.12 -0.54
CA GLN A 121 -38.97 -6.97 -1.06
C GLN A 121 -39.55 -8.32 -1.52
N PRO A 122 -39.45 -8.72 -2.80
CA PRO A 122 -39.59 -10.12 -3.17
C PRO A 122 -38.23 -10.80 -3.08
N GLY A 123 -38.21 -11.95 -2.42
CA GLY A 123 -37.07 -12.86 -2.41
C GLY A 123 -36.75 -13.34 -3.84
N GLY A 124 -35.46 -13.49 -4.13
CA GLY A 124 -34.99 -13.95 -5.43
C GLY A 124 -33.55 -14.44 -5.36
N ALA A 125 -33.43 -15.76 -5.26
CA ALA A 125 -32.33 -16.65 -5.63
C ALA A 125 -30.95 -16.05 -5.95
N GLU A 126 -29.99 -16.43 -5.13
CA GLU A 126 -28.55 -16.28 -5.31
C GLU A 126 -27.99 -17.35 -6.26
N VAL A 127 -27.47 -16.93 -7.42
CA VAL A 127 -26.49 -17.70 -8.20
C VAL A 127 -25.43 -16.73 -8.73
N GLY A 128 -24.18 -16.96 -8.32
CA GLY A 128 -23.02 -16.71 -9.19
C GLY A 128 -22.16 -15.46 -8.98
N THR A 129 -21.19 -15.57 -8.08
CA THR A 129 -19.77 -15.21 -8.33
C THR A 129 -19.26 -13.78 -8.07
N ALA A 130 -18.66 -13.66 -6.88
CA ALA A 130 -17.35 -13.08 -6.53
C ALA A 130 -17.02 -11.58 -6.80
N GLY A 131 -16.84 -10.83 -5.71
CA GLY A 131 -16.21 -9.50 -5.72
C GLY A 131 -16.01 -8.87 -4.33
N HIS A 132 -14.97 -9.30 -3.62
CA HIS A 132 -14.32 -8.75 -2.41
C HIS A 132 -14.74 -7.36 -1.83
N GLY A 133 -15.06 -7.35 -0.52
CA GLY A 133 -15.06 -6.12 0.30
C GLY A 133 -15.15 -6.39 1.82
N LYS A 134 -14.02 -6.25 2.52
CA LYS A 134 -13.90 -6.28 4.00
C LYS A 134 -14.92 -5.39 4.73
N GLY A 135 -15.54 -5.92 5.78
CA GLY A 135 -16.17 -5.10 6.82
C GLY A 135 -17.07 -5.91 7.74
N GLY A 136 -16.55 -6.34 8.88
CA GLY A 136 -17.20 -7.31 9.76
C GLY A 136 -18.56 -6.86 10.27
N LYS A 137 -19.54 -7.76 10.15
CA LYS A 137 -20.80 -7.72 10.87
C LYS A 137 -20.88 -9.03 11.66
N GLY A 138 -20.59 -8.92 12.96
CA GLY A 138 -20.72 -10.04 13.89
C GLY A 138 -22.15 -10.54 13.89
N GLY A 139 -22.29 -11.81 13.50
CA GLY A 139 -23.54 -12.55 13.57
C GLY A 139 -24.03 -12.65 15.01
N LYS A 140 -25.32 -12.39 15.14
CA LYS A 140 -26.16 -12.55 16.32
C LYS A 140 -26.16 -14.04 16.70
N GLY A 141 -25.79 -14.36 17.94
CA GLY A 141 -25.91 -15.72 18.47
C GLY A 141 -25.91 -15.72 19.99
N GLY A 142 -27.06 -16.07 20.58
CA GLY A 142 -27.11 -16.71 21.88
C GLY A 142 -27.32 -15.83 23.11
N LYS A 143 -28.54 -15.93 23.67
CA LYS A 143 -28.94 -15.85 25.09
C LYS A 143 -27.84 -15.63 26.14
N GLY A 144 -28.09 -14.64 27.01
CA GLY A 144 -27.85 -14.75 28.46
C GLY A 144 -26.39 -14.90 28.91
N GLY A 145 -25.68 -13.79 29.06
CA GLY A 145 -24.44 -13.76 29.84
C GLY A 145 -23.85 -12.36 29.85
N LYS A 146 -23.54 -11.82 31.04
CA LYS A 146 -22.82 -10.54 31.20
C LYS A 146 -21.53 -10.59 30.38
N GLY A 147 -21.58 -10.02 29.18
CA GLY A 147 -20.50 -10.07 28.20
C GLY A 147 -19.26 -9.36 28.74
N LYS A 148 -18.16 -10.11 28.88
CA LYS A 148 -16.85 -9.59 29.27
C LYS A 148 -16.52 -8.35 28.42
N THR A 149 -16.21 -7.25 29.08
CA THR A 149 -15.86 -5.97 28.44
C THR A 149 -14.71 -6.18 27.45
N ASN A 150 -14.90 -5.72 26.22
CA ASN A 150 -13.95 -5.89 25.14
C ASN A 150 -12.56 -5.32 25.54
N LYS A 151 -11.53 -6.17 25.68
CA LYS A 151 -10.17 -5.75 26.08
C LYS A 151 -9.60 -4.62 25.22
N LYS A 152 -10.00 -4.54 23.94
CA LYS A 152 -9.61 -3.45 23.03
C LYS A 152 -10.27 -2.12 23.41
N ARG A 153 -11.48 -2.16 23.97
CA ARG A 153 -12.18 -0.98 24.49
C ARG A 153 -11.56 -0.53 25.82
N LEU A 154 -11.31 -1.44 26.76
CA LEU A 154 -10.60 -1.12 28.00
C LEU A 154 -9.22 -0.48 27.77
N ALA A 155 -8.43 -1.00 26.81
CA ALA A 155 -7.13 -0.41 26.48
C ALA A 155 -7.25 0.98 25.83
N LYS A 156 -8.29 1.19 25.02
CA LYS A 156 -8.59 2.50 24.42
C LYS A 156 -9.10 3.47 25.48
N ASP A 157 -9.94 3.02 26.41
CA ASP A 157 -10.46 3.85 27.49
C ASP A 157 -9.36 4.21 28.50
N LYS A 158 -8.40 3.30 28.75
CA LYS A 158 -7.21 3.62 29.56
C LYS A 158 -6.30 4.64 28.86
N LYS A 159 -6.15 4.54 27.54
CA LYS A 159 -5.30 5.44 26.75
C LYS A 159 -5.96 6.78 26.43
N TYR A 160 -7.28 6.78 26.28
CA TYR A 160 -8.06 7.88 25.74
C TYR A 160 -9.31 8.20 26.58
N GLY A 161 -9.47 7.75 27.83
CA GLY A 161 -10.69 7.96 28.65
C GLY A 161 -11.98 7.40 28.04
N HIS A 162 -13.06 7.36 28.82
CA HIS A 162 -14.37 6.86 28.36
C HIS A 162 -15.18 7.99 27.70
N GLY A 163 -15.62 7.79 26.45
CA GLY A 163 -16.66 8.60 25.78
C GLY A 163 -16.24 9.98 25.24
N GLY A 164 -16.22 10.12 23.91
CA GLY A 164 -16.26 11.43 23.22
C GLY A 164 -14.95 11.95 22.61
N PRO A 165 -15.02 12.84 21.59
CA PRO A 165 -13.90 13.27 20.77
C PRO A 165 -12.88 14.13 21.55
N LYS A 166 -11.69 13.57 21.73
CA LYS A 166 -10.56 14.17 22.47
C LYS A 166 -9.72 15.11 21.63
N ARG A 167 -10.33 16.16 21.08
CA ARG A 167 -9.63 17.17 20.29
C ARG A 167 -8.68 18.06 21.11
N ALA A 168 -8.83 18.11 22.44
CA ALA A 168 -8.03 18.97 23.32
C ALA A 168 -7.00 18.25 24.23
N LEU A 169 -7.02 16.92 24.31
CA LEU A 169 -6.11 16.14 25.19
C LEU A 169 -4.72 15.86 24.59
N LYS A 170 -4.40 16.52 23.48
CA LYS A 170 -3.08 16.49 22.84
C LYS A 170 -2.45 17.88 22.77
N ASN A 171 -2.95 18.83 23.55
CA ASN A 171 -2.32 20.13 23.68
C ASN A 171 -1.34 20.06 24.85
N ASN A 172 -0.10 20.49 24.62
CA ASN A 172 0.86 20.66 25.71
C ASN A 172 0.35 21.75 26.65
N SER A 173 0.17 21.45 27.94
CA SER A 173 0.01 22.48 28.97
C SER A 173 1.34 23.22 29.19
N ALA A 174 1.29 24.45 29.67
CA ALA A 174 2.48 25.24 29.99
C ALA A 174 3.42 24.53 30.99
N ASP A 175 2.87 23.66 31.84
CA ASP A 175 3.66 22.82 32.75
C ASP A 175 4.33 21.65 32.02
N SER A 176 3.64 21.04 31.05
CA SER A 176 4.19 19.91 30.27
C SER A 176 5.31 20.30 29.30
N CYS A 177 5.39 21.56 28.87
CA CYS A 177 6.48 22.03 28.03
C CYS A 177 7.75 22.39 28.82
N ARG A 178 7.65 22.55 30.15
CA ARG A 178 8.76 22.87 31.05
C ARG A 178 9.25 21.69 31.89
N ASP A 179 8.50 20.60 31.96
CA ASP A 179 8.89 19.41 32.70
C ASP A 179 9.98 18.58 31.98
N VAL A 180 11.23 18.77 32.41
CA VAL A 180 12.40 17.99 31.98
C VAL A 180 12.82 16.94 33.02
N SER A 181 12.03 16.71 34.08
CA SER A 181 12.38 15.79 35.17
C SER A 181 12.58 14.33 34.71
N SER A 182 11.90 13.96 33.64
CA SER A 182 12.01 12.64 33.01
C SER A 182 13.18 12.52 32.02
N PHE A 183 13.86 13.63 31.67
CA PHE A 183 15.00 13.65 30.76
C PHE A 183 16.30 13.26 31.48
N LYS A 184 16.69 11.98 31.36
CA LYS A 184 17.98 11.49 31.85
C LYS A 184 19.08 11.74 30.82
N ALA A 185 19.81 12.85 30.97
CA ALA A 185 20.92 13.23 30.10
C ALA A 185 21.99 12.12 29.94
N SER A 186 22.19 11.28 30.96
CA SER A 186 23.12 10.15 30.90
C SER A 186 22.70 9.01 29.95
N LYS A 187 21.40 8.87 29.67
CA LYS A 187 20.85 7.87 28.72
C LYS A 187 20.63 8.42 27.32
N HIS A 188 20.53 9.75 27.19
CA HIS A 188 20.07 10.39 25.97
C HIS A 188 21.07 11.39 25.36
N SER A 189 22.22 11.62 25.98
CA SER A 189 23.35 12.28 25.32
C SER A 189 24.12 11.29 24.43
N PRO A 190 24.45 11.63 23.17
CA PRO A 190 25.26 10.79 22.29
C PRO A 190 26.72 10.63 22.74
N MET A 191 27.14 11.35 23.78
CA MET A 191 28.43 11.17 24.46
C MET A 191 28.21 10.58 25.85
N GLY A 192 28.08 9.25 25.88
CA GLY A 192 28.29 8.49 27.11
C GLY A 192 29.72 8.72 27.61
N LYS A 193 29.88 8.86 28.92
CA LYS A 193 31.16 8.90 29.63
C LYS A 193 31.98 7.63 29.27
N GLY A 194 32.80 7.73 28.24
CA GLY A 194 33.88 6.79 27.94
C GLY A 194 35.20 7.42 28.37
N LYS A 195 35.65 7.12 29.58
CA LYS A 195 37.10 7.13 29.87
C LYS A 195 37.70 6.03 28.98
N GLY A 196 38.39 6.42 27.91
CA GLY A 196 39.00 5.47 26.99
C GLY A 196 39.71 6.19 25.86
N ARG A 197 41.00 6.43 26.05
CA ARG A 197 41.93 6.88 25.01
C ARG A 197 41.87 5.91 23.82
N GLY A 198 41.64 6.40 22.60
CA GLY A 198 41.73 5.58 21.40
C GLY A 198 41.35 6.32 20.13
N LYS A 199 42.35 6.77 19.36
CA LYS A 199 42.22 7.29 17.99
C LYS A 199 41.57 6.24 17.07
N GLY A 200 40.64 6.63 16.18
CA GLY A 200 40.34 5.82 14.99
C GLY A 200 38.93 5.94 14.39
N LYS A 201 38.85 6.66 13.26
CA LYS A 201 37.73 6.86 12.32
C LYS A 201 36.69 5.72 12.23
N GLY A 202 35.44 6.01 12.62
CA GLY A 202 34.29 5.12 12.46
C GLY A 202 33.61 5.23 11.08
N LYS A 203 33.55 4.13 10.35
CA LYS A 203 32.74 3.95 9.12
C LYS A 203 31.25 3.93 9.49
N GLY A 204 30.44 4.72 8.79
CA GLY A 204 28.99 4.78 8.97
C GLY A 204 28.31 3.45 8.64
N VAL A 205 27.65 2.85 9.63
CA VAL A 205 26.88 1.60 9.50
C VAL A 205 25.55 1.91 8.80
N LYS A 206 25.39 1.42 7.56
CA LYS A 206 24.10 1.40 6.85
C LYS A 206 23.16 0.43 7.56
N LYS A 207 22.02 0.91 8.05
CA LYS A 207 21.02 0.08 8.73
C LYS A 207 20.42 -0.94 7.75
N PRO A 208 20.41 -2.25 8.07
CA PRO A 208 19.78 -3.25 7.24
C PRO A 208 18.25 -3.10 7.26
N ILE A 209 17.63 -3.34 6.11
CA ILE A 209 16.17 -3.37 5.97
C ILE A 209 15.66 -4.60 6.72
N LYS A 210 14.79 -4.39 7.73
CA LYS A 210 14.19 -5.48 8.50
C LYS A 210 13.37 -6.37 7.57
N LYS A 211 13.81 -7.61 7.35
CA LYS A 211 12.97 -8.67 6.77
C LYS A 211 11.81 -8.93 7.73
N ALA A 212 10.58 -8.74 7.26
CA ALA A 212 9.40 -9.17 7.99
C ALA A 212 9.39 -10.71 7.98
N GLY A 213 9.70 -11.34 9.11
CA GLY A 213 9.65 -12.78 9.26
C GLY A 213 8.21 -13.29 9.12
N GLY A 214 7.99 -14.15 8.13
CA GLY A 214 6.86 -15.06 8.10
C GLY A 214 7.02 -16.08 9.21
N LYS A 215 5.98 -16.28 10.00
CA LYS A 215 5.89 -17.38 10.97
C LYS A 215 5.58 -18.65 10.18
N HIS A 216 6.41 -19.67 10.35
CA HIS A 216 6.03 -21.08 10.17
C HIS A 216 6.03 -21.72 11.55
#